data_AF-A0AA41PX16-F1
#
_entry.id   AF-A0AA41PX16-F1
#
_cell.length_a   1.000
_cell.length_b   1.000
_cell.length_c   1.000
_cell.angle_alpha   90.00
_cell.angle_beta   90.00
_cell.angle_gamma   90.00
#
_symmetry.space_group_name_H-M   'P 1'
#
loop_
_entity.id
_entity.type
_entity.pdbx_description
1 polymer ?
#
loop_
_entity_poly.entity_id
_entity_poly.type
_entity_poly.pdbx_seq_one_letter_code
_entity_poly.pdbx_strand_id
1 'polypeptide(L)'
;MIVMQPVLEVAADDGFALWPVVASDGFGYLALHGGMSPAEVGTAVMTLARYNDVAPEAGPSGDPRAAFLDALLTGDGALAPGGMRVVDSASGVVFLPGCCNGFEDRLAWYDVLDGSGFAGFGHGPDPTAERLGDRVRLTVDGEAANSPFIDVAPDELRRLLAGAEQDLAGFAALAHAWAVAQVPAQAARLTAALREAFALPPQD
;
A
#
# COMPACT_ATOMS: atom_id res chain seq x y z
N MET A 1 14.78 2.99 -17.29
CA MET A 1 14.21 3.98 -16.36
C MET A 1 13.58 3.22 -15.22
N ILE A 2 13.94 3.57 -13.99
CA ILE A 2 13.42 2.91 -12.80
C ILE A 2 12.25 3.75 -12.28
N VAL A 3 11.14 3.09 -11.98
CA VAL A 3 9.94 3.73 -11.41
C VAL A 3 9.56 2.96 -10.16
N MET A 4 9.28 3.68 -9.07
CA MET A 4 8.77 3.13 -7.81
C MET A 4 7.35 3.66 -7.60
N GLN A 5 6.43 2.78 -7.25
CA GLN A 5 5.03 3.14 -6.99
C GLN A 5 4.53 2.41 -5.73
N PRO A 6 3.80 3.08 -4.84
CA PRO A 6 3.07 2.39 -3.80
C PRO A 6 1.93 1.60 -4.44
N VAL A 7 1.81 0.32 -4.08
CA VAL A 7 0.77 -0.57 -4.58
C VAL A 7 0.04 -1.25 -3.42
N LEU A 8 -1.28 -1.25 -3.47
CA LEU A 8 -2.15 -1.98 -2.56
C LEU A 8 -2.51 -3.33 -3.19
N GLU A 9 -2.43 -4.40 -2.42
CA GLU A 9 -2.97 -5.70 -2.83
C GLU A 9 -4.48 -5.61 -2.93
N VAL A 10 -5.06 -5.96 -4.08
CA VAL A 10 -6.51 -5.98 -4.30
C VAL A 10 -6.96 -7.37 -4.70
N ALA A 11 -8.12 -7.78 -4.19
CA ALA A 11 -8.77 -9.05 -4.54
C ALA A 11 -10.05 -8.79 -5.35
N ALA A 12 -10.72 -9.87 -5.74
CA ALA A 12 -12.02 -9.77 -6.40
C ALA A 12 -13.02 -8.99 -5.53
N ASP A 13 -13.93 -8.26 -6.19
CA ASP A 13 -14.95 -7.48 -5.49
C ASP A 13 -16.04 -8.38 -4.86
N ASP A 14 -16.14 -9.65 -5.25
CA ASP A 14 -17.07 -10.65 -4.73
C ASP A 14 -18.52 -10.12 -4.62
N GLY A 15 -18.94 -9.31 -5.60
CA GLY A 15 -20.29 -8.72 -5.63
C GLY A 15 -20.50 -7.54 -4.67
N PHE A 16 -19.43 -6.86 -4.27
CA PHE A 16 -19.49 -5.67 -3.44
C PHE A 16 -20.39 -4.57 -4.04
N ALA A 17 -21.28 -4.00 -3.22
CA ALA A 17 -22.32 -3.08 -3.69
C ALA A 17 -22.54 -1.84 -2.79
N LEU A 18 -21.68 -1.59 -1.79
CA LEU A 18 -21.89 -0.46 -0.87
C LEU A 18 -21.55 0.88 -1.54
N TRP A 19 -20.59 0.90 -2.47
CA TRP A 19 -20.22 2.05 -3.31
C TRP A 19 -19.57 1.56 -4.61
N PRO A 20 -19.41 2.43 -5.63
CA PRO A 20 -18.73 2.07 -6.87
C PRO A 20 -17.27 1.67 -6.63
N VAL A 21 -16.88 0.53 -7.20
CA VAL A 21 -15.51 0.00 -7.23
C VAL A 21 -15.14 -0.34 -8.67
N VAL A 22 -13.85 -0.49 -8.94
CA VAL A 22 -13.35 -1.04 -10.22
C VAL A 22 -13.46 -2.55 -10.14
N ALA A 23 -14.10 -3.15 -11.13
CA ALA A 23 -14.19 -4.61 -11.22
C ALA A 23 -12.79 -5.22 -11.31
N SER A 24 -12.53 -6.23 -10.50
CA SER A 24 -11.33 -7.05 -10.56
C SER A 24 -11.73 -8.52 -10.55
N ASP A 25 -11.21 -9.31 -11.48
CA ASP A 25 -11.52 -10.73 -11.61
C ASP A 25 -10.62 -11.62 -10.72
N GLY A 26 -9.71 -11.02 -9.94
CA GLY A 26 -8.78 -11.77 -9.09
C GLY A 26 -7.81 -10.89 -8.32
N PHE A 27 -6.76 -11.54 -7.79
CA PHE A 27 -5.68 -10.88 -7.08
C PHE A 27 -4.83 -10.00 -8.01
N GLY A 28 -4.46 -8.82 -7.53
CA GLY A 28 -3.60 -7.90 -8.25
C GLY A 28 -3.11 -6.74 -7.38
N TYR A 29 -2.51 -5.75 -8.04
CA TYR A 29 -1.95 -4.57 -7.39
C TYR A 29 -2.56 -3.29 -7.95
N LEU A 30 -3.17 -2.49 -7.09
CA LEU A 30 -3.67 -1.16 -7.39
C LEU A 30 -2.61 -0.12 -7.02
N ALA A 31 -2.11 0.63 -8.00
CA ALA A 31 -1.19 1.74 -7.72
C ALA A 31 -1.94 2.87 -6.99
N LEU A 32 -1.39 3.32 -5.87
CA LEU A 32 -1.95 4.42 -5.08
C LEU A 32 -1.30 5.73 -5.51
N HIS A 33 -2.08 6.72 -5.94
CA HIS A 33 -1.54 8.04 -6.32
C HIS A 33 -2.63 9.12 -6.32
N GLY A 34 -2.22 10.38 -6.39
CA GLY A 34 -3.13 11.55 -6.40
C GLY A 34 -3.94 11.75 -7.68
N GLY A 35 -3.91 10.81 -8.61
CA GLY A 35 -4.64 10.87 -9.90
C GLY A 35 -5.71 9.79 -10.06
N MET A 36 -6.01 9.05 -9.00
CA MET A 36 -7.00 7.98 -9.02
C MET A 36 -8.42 8.52 -9.20
N SER A 37 -9.25 7.75 -9.91
CA SER A 37 -10.68 7.99 -10.02
C SER A 37 -11.41 7.68 -8.70
N PRO A 38 -12.64 8.21 -8.50
CA PRO A 38 -13.44 7.88 -7.32
C PRO A 38 -13.72 6.38 -7.13
N ALA A 39 -13.82 5.61 -8.22
CA ALA A 39 -14.04 4.17 -8.15
C ALA A 39 -12.77 3.42 -7.72
N GLU A 40 -11.59 3.86 -8.18
CA GLU A 40 -10.30 3.30 -7.73
C GLU A 40 -10.07 3.60 -6.25
N VAL A 41 -10.40 4.82 -5.79
CA VAL A 41 -10.37 5.16 -4.36
C VAL A 41 -11.34 4.28 -3.56
N GLY A 42 -12.56 4.11 -4.05
CA GLY A 42 -13.54 3.22 -3.44
C GLY A 42 -13.06 1.77 -3.36
N THR A 43 -12.31 1.31 -4.37
CA THR A 43 -11.71 -0.03 -4.40
C THR A 43 -10.65 -0.16 -3.31
N ALA A 44 -9.75 0.82 -3.19
CA ALA A 44 -8.73 0.83 -2.15
C ALA A 44 -9.35 0.82 -0.73
N VAL A 45 -10.37 1.65 -0.49
CA VAL A 45 -11.07 1.69 0.82
C VAL A 45 -11.78 0.37 1.10
N MET A 46 -12.43 -0.25 0.10
CA MET A 46 -13.08 -1.56 0.24
C MET A 46 -12.08 -2.63 0.67
N THR A 47 -10.95 -2.70 -0.03
CA THR A 47 -9.88 -3.66 0.24
C THR A 47 -9.32 -3.49 1.64
N LEU A 48 -9.00 -2.25 2.04
CA LEU A 48 -8.47 -1.97 3.38
C LEU A 48 -9.45 -2.35 4.48
N ALA A 49 -10.73 -2.03 4.29
CA ALA A 49 -11.77 -2.42 5.24
C ALA A 49 -11.89 -3.94 5.37
N ARG A 50 -11.91 -4.69 4.25
CA ARG A 50 -11.93 -6.17 4.27
C ARG A 50 -10.71 -6.77 4.96
N TYR A 51 -9.54 -6.21 4.70
CA TYR A 51 -8.30 -6.73 5.27
C TYR A 51 -8.25 -6.57 6.79
N ASN A 52 -8.82 -5.47 7.30
CA ASN A 52 -8.89 -5.19 8.74
C ASN A 52 -10.12 -5.80 9.41
N ASP A 53 -11.03 -6.44 8.66
CA ASP A 53 -12.24 -7.07 9.19
C ASP A 53 -11.91 -8.42 9.83
N VAL A 54 -11.42 -8.39 11.07
CA VAL A 54 -11.14 -9.60 11.87
C VAL A 54 -12.43 -10.12 12.48
N ALA A 55 -13.35 -10.63 11.64
CA ALA A 55 -14.65 -11.21 11.98
C ALA A 55 -15.51 -10.39 12.98
N PRO A 56 -16.55 -9.67 12.51
CA PRO A 56 -17.36 -8.84 13.39
C PRO A 56 -18.28 -9.71 14.26
N GLU A 57 -18.34 -9.44 15.57
CA GLU A 57 -19.53 -9.77 16.34
C GLU A 57 -20.68 -8.93 15.79
N ALA A 58 -21.78 -9.58 15.37
CA ALA A 58 -22.91 -8.92 14.72
C ALA A 58 -23.54 -7.84 15.63
N GLY A 59 -23.10 -6.59 15.45
CA GLY A 59 -23.70 -5.41 16.04
C GLY A 59 -25.00 -5.00 15.33
N PRO A 60 -25.92 -4.30 16.02
CA PRO A 60 -27.29 -4.09 15.54
C PRO A 60 -27.36 -3.17 14.30
N SER A 61 -28.46 -3.32 13.56
CA SER A 61 -28.80 -2.61 12.32
C SER A 61 -28.48 -1.10 12.35
N GLY A 62 -27.43 -0.72 11.62
CA GLY A 62 -27.02 0.66 11.34
C GLY A 62 -26.78 0.87 9.84
N ASP A 63 -26.16 2.01 9.47
CA ASP A 63 -25.71 2.27 8.10
C ASP A 63 -24.72 1.17 7.65
N PRO A 64 -25.04 0.37 6.60
CA PRO A 64 -24.17 -0.70 6.13
C PRO A 64 -22.77 -0.23 5.75
N ARG A 65 -22.61 1.01 5.28
CA ARG A 65 -21.31 1.58 4.95
C ARG A 65 -20.48 1.85 6.19
N ALA A 66 -21.10 2.39 7.23
CA ALA A 66 -20.44 2.63 8.51
C ALA A 66 -20.03 1.32 9.18
N ALA A 67 -20.91 0.32 9.18
CA ALA A 67 -20.63 -1.01 9.73
C ALA A 67 -19.46 -1.69 9.00
N PHE A 68 -19.42 -1.60 7.67
CA PHE A 68 -18.35 -2.18 6.88
C PHE A 68 -16.97 -1.53 7.13
N LEU A 69 -16.95 -0.26 7.53
CA LEU A 69 -15.71 0.44 7.88
C LEU A 69 -15.29 0.24 9.34
N ASP A 70 -16.14 -0.34 10.20
CA ASP A 70 -15.99 -0.22 11.65
C ASP A 70 -14.66 -0.79 12.16
N ALA A 71 -14.28 -2.00 11.73
CA ALA A 71 -13.03 -2.63 12.12
C ALA A 71 -11.80 -1.80 11.72
N LEU A 72 -11.78 -1.25 10.50
CA LEU A 72 -10.72 -0.33 10.05
C LEU A 72 -10.65 0.96 10.88
N LEU A 73 -11.79 1.44 11.38
CA LEU A 73 -11.90 2.72 12.09
C LEU A 73 -11.76 2.61 13.62
N THR A 74 -11.79 1.40 14.16
CA THR A 74 -11.79 1.13 15.61
C THR A 74 -10.67 0.18 16.03
N GLY A 75 -10.10 -0.58 15.09
CA GLY A 75 -8.96 -1.45 15.34
C GLY A 75 -7.74 -0.65 15.76
N ASP A 76 -6.90 -1.30 16.58
CA ASP A 76 -5.60 -0.78 16.96
C ASP A 76 -4.59 -1.06 15.83
N GLY A 77 -4.17 -0.02 15.12
CA GLY A 77 -3.18 -0.12 14.04
C GLY A 77 -3.77 -0.65 12.73
N ALA A 78 -4.32 0.25 11.91
CA ALA A 78 -4.83 -0.10 10.59
C ALA A 78 -3.72 -0.68 9.70
N LEU A 79 -3.95 -1.87 9.16
CA LEU A 79 -3.01 -2.57 8.26
C LEU A 79 -3.36 -2.28 6.80
N ALA A 80 -2.34 -2.18 5.96
CA ALA A 80 -2.51 -1.96 4.52
C ALA A 80 -1.64 -2.92 3.71
N PRO A 81 -2.19 -4.01 3.16
CA PRO A 81 -1.40 -5.02 2.45
C PRO A 81 -0.87 -4.47 1.13
N GLY A 82 0.39 -4.76 0.84
CA GLY A 82 1.07 -4.26 -0.34
C GLY A 82 2.41 -3.62 0.02
N GLY A 83 2.84 -2.59 -0.70
CA GLY A 83 4.14 -1.98 -0.48
C GLY A 83 4.64 -1.22 -1.71
N MET A 84 5.94 -1.29 -1.99
CA MET A 84 6.54 -0.62 -3.15
C MET A 84 6.73 -1.59 -4.31
N ARG A 85 6.13 -1.28 -5.45
CA ARG A 85 6.48 -1.90 -6.74
C ARG A 85 7.60 -1.09 -7.37
N VAL A 86 8.67 -1.76 -7.79
CA VAL A 86 9.77 -1.13 -8.54
C VAL A 86 9.92 -1.79 -9.89
N VAL A 87 9.87 -1.00 -10.96
CA VAL A 87 10.01 -1.47 -12.35
C VAL A 87 11.25 -0.84 -12.95
N ASP A 88 12.20 -1.66 -13.40
CA ASP A 88 13.26 -1.21 -14.28
C ASP A 88 12.92 -1.55 -15.73
N SER A 89 12.49 -0.53 -16.48
CA SER A 89 12.16 -0.69 -17.90
C SER A 89 13.34 -1.06 -18.80
N ALA A 90 14.59 -0.86 -18.34
CA ALA A 90 15.77 -1.21 -19.14
C ALA A 90 16.03 -2.73 -19.13
N SER A 91 15.91 -3.36 -17.96
CA SER A 91 16.07 -4.81 -17.79
C SER A 91 14.75 -5.59 -17.90
N GLY A 92 13.61 -4.92 -17.76
CA GLY A 92 12.29 -5.54 -17.67
C GLY A 92 12.00 -6.18 -16.30
N VAL A 93 12.91 -6.03 -15.33
CA VAL A 93 12.73 -6.60 -13.99
C VAL A 93 11.67 -5.82 -13.22
N VAL A 94 10.80 -6.56 -12.54
CA VAL A 94 9.78 -6.03 -11.64
C VAL A 94 10.00 -6.61 -10.26
N PHE A 95 10.21 -5.72 -9.30
CA PHE A 95 10.20 -6.00 -7.88
C PHE A 95 8.80 -5.70 -7.33
N LEU A 96 8.23 -6.66 -6.61
CA LEU A 96 6.93 -6.56 -5.96
C LEU A 96 7.08 -6.84 -4.46
N PRO A 97 6.21 -6.30 -3.62
CA PRO A 97 6.10 -6.77 -2.24
C PRO A 97 5.70 -8.26 -2.23
N GLY A 98 6.25 -9.01 -1.29
CA GLY A 98 5.86 -10.38 -0.98
C GLY A 98 4.60 -10.40 -0.11
N CYS A 99 4.08 -11.60 0.14
CA CYS A 99 2.93 -11.76 1.03
C CYS A 99 3.28 -11.32 2.46
N CYS A 100 2.29 -10.78 3.17
CA CYS A 100 2.43 -10.20 4.52
C CYS A 100 3.26 -8.91 4.59
N ASN A 101 3.73 -8.34 3.48
CA ASN A 101 4.26 -6.98 3.52
C ASN A 101 3.09 -5.99 3.63
N GLY A 102 3.30 -4.94 4.41
CA GLY A 102 2.37 -3.82 4.49
C GLY A 102 3.06 -2.47 4.40
N PHE A 103 2.25 -1.42 4.29
CA PHE A 103 2.75 -0.05 4.26
C PHE A 103 3.25 0.44 5.62
N GLU A 104 2.85 -0.21 6.71
CA GLU A 104 3.40 -0.01 8.05
C GLU A 104 4.93 -0.23 8.09
N ASP A 105 5.45 -1.10 7.23
CA ASP A 105 6.88 -1.39 7.10
C ASP A 105 7.61 -0.43 6.15
N ARG A 106 6.97 0.67 5.71
CA ARG A 106 7.57 1.69 4.84
C ARG A 106 8.95 2.15 5.32
N LEU A 107 9.13 2.30 6.63
CA LEU A 107 10.38 2.78 7.21
C LEU A 107 11.57 1.82 6.99
N ALA A 108 11.32 0.53 6.71
CA ALA A 108 12.38 -0.43 6.40
C ALA A 108 13.19 -0.03 5.16
N TRP A 109 12.59 0.68 4.20
CA TRP A 109 13.31 1.25 3.05
C TRP A 109 14.40 2.25 3.47
N TYR A 110 14.16 3.02 4.53
CA TYR A 110 15.15 3.94 5.07
C TYR A 110 16.21 3.23 5.90
N ASP A 111 15.90 2.09 6.53
CA ASP A 111 16.91 1.26 7.21
C ASP A 111 17.95 0.69 6.24
N VAL A 112 17.54 0.38 5.00
CA VAL A 112 18.48 0.01 3.91
C VAL A 112 19.44 1.15 3.56
N LEU A 113 18.95 2.39 3.58
CA LEU A 113 19.76 3.57 3.21
C LEU A 113 20.64 4.06 4.35
N ASP A 114 20.06 4.19 5.55
CA ASP A 114 20.60 4.96 6.67
C ASP A 114 20.91 4.09 7.90
N GLY A 115 20.47 2.83 7.91
CA GLY A 115 20.57 1.93 9.05
C GLY A 115 21.37 0.66 8.74
N SER A 116 20.74 -0.51 8.94
CA SER A 116 21.41 -1.82 8.82
C SER A 116 21.96 -2.12 7.42
N GLY A 117 21.42 -1.46 6.39
CA GLY A 117 21.75 -1.75 5.01
C GLY A 117 20.97 -2.93 4.42
N PHE A 118 20.00 -3.51 5.13
CA PHE A 118 19.22 -4.65 4.64
C PHE A 118 17.76 -4.60 5.11
N ALA A 119 16.83 -4.97 4.24
CA ALA A 119 15.43 -5.20 4.58
C ALA A 119 14.81 -6.29 3.69
N GLY A 120 13.89 -7.07 4.28
CA GLY A 120 12.96 -7.95 3.55
C GLY A 120 11.59 -7.29 3.43
N PHE A 121 10.85 -7.60 2.37
CA PHE A 121 9.55 -6.99 2.07
C PHE A 121 8.46 -8.05 1.82
N GLY A 122 8.30 -8.98 2.77
CA GLY A 122 7.33 -10.07 2.70
C GLY A 122 7.93 -11.41 2.23
N HIS A 123 7.05 -12.39 2.01
CA HIS A 123 7.41 -13.78 1.69
C HIS A 123 6.67 -14.34 0.48
N GLY A 124 7.23 -15.35 -0.21
CA GLY A 124 6.60 -16.03 -1.36
C GLY A 124 6.04 -15.12 -2.46
N PRO A 125 6.87 -14.33 -3.20
CA PRO A 125 8.33 -14.34 -3.21
C PRO A 125 8.93 -13.59 -2.01
N ASP A 126 10.23 -13.78 -1.74
CA ASP A 126 10.95 -13.18 -0.60
C ASP A 126 11.79 -11.97 -1.05
N PRO A 127 11.17 -10.84 -1.43
CA PRO A 127 11.88 -9.70 -1.95
C PRO A 127 12.75 -9.04 -0.88
N THR A 128 13.96 -8.65 -1.26
CA THR A 128 14.93 -8.02 -0.35
C THR A 128 15.58 -6.81 -0.99
N ALA A 129 15.96 -5.84 -0.16
CA ALA A 129 16.86 -4.77 -0.54
C ALA A 129 18.13 -4.81 0.33
N GLU A 130 19.29 -4.73 -0.32
CA GLU A 130 20.59 -4.77 0.34
C GLU A 130 21.49 -3.64 -0.18
N ARG A 131 22.12 -2.91 0.73
CA ARG A 131 23.10 -1.88 0.41
C ARG A 131 24.48 -2.50 0.22
N LEU A 132 24.96 -2.48 -1.02
CA LEU A 132 26.25 -3.01 -1.44
C LEU A 132 27.19 -1.89 -1.85
N GLY A 133 27.70 -1.14 -0.86
CA GLY A 133 28.57 0.01 -1.09
C GLY A 133 27.82 1.21 -1.67
N ASP A 134 28.08 1.51 -2.94
CA ASP A 134 27.51 2.65 -3.69
C ASP A 134 26.23 2.32 -4.47
N ARG A 135 25.70 1.10 -4.30
CA ARG A 135 24.42 0.66 -4.86
C ARG A 135 23.54 0.01 -3.80
N VAL A 136 22.25 0.05 -4.05
CA VAL A 136 21.25 -0.77 -3.37
C VAL A 136 20.72 -1.77 -4.38
N ARG A 137 20.80 -3.05 -4.03
CA ARG A 137 20.30 -4.15 -4.84
C ARG A 137 18.92 -4.57 -4.34
N LEU A 138 17.94 -4.55 -5.22
CA LEU A 138 16.58 -5.04 -5.00
C LEU A 138 16.46 -6.43 -5.63
N THR A 139 16.48 -7.49 -4.83
CA THR A 139 16.36 -8.87 -5.31
C THR A 139 14.90 -9.29 -5.23
N VAL A 140 14.35 -9.81 -6.34
CA VAL A 140 12.92 -10.17 -6.45
C VAL A 140 12.54 -11.32 -5.51
N ASP A 141 13.41 -12.30 -5.36
CA ASP A 141 13.25 -13.45 -4.47
C ASP A 141 14.61 -13.84 -3.89
N GLY A 142 14.85 -13.50 -2.62
CA GLY A 142 16.11 -13.75 -1.92
C GLY A 142 16.41 -15.24 -1.69
N GLU A 143 15.41 -16.12 -1.75
CA GLU A 143 15.60 -17.56 -1.60
C GLU A 143 15.97 -18.25 -2.93
N ALA A 144 15.64 -17.62 -4.07
CA ALA A 144 15.93 -18.17 -5.38
C ALA A 144 17.39 -17.92 -5.83
N ALA A 145 18.10 -19.02 -6.11
CA ALA A 145 19.54 -19.00 -6.45
C ALA A 145 19.94 -18.10 -7.63
N ASN A 146 19.03 -17.82 -8.57
CA ASN A 146 19.26 -16.95 -9.72
C ASN A 146 18.14 -15.90 -9.85
N SER A 147 17.70 -15.34 -8.72
CA SER A 147 16.67 -14.30 -8.76
C SER A 147 17.12 -13.08 -9.57
N PRO A 148 16.24 -12.54 -10.43
CA PRO A 148 16.49 -11.23 -11.02
C PRO A 148 16.58 -10.16 -9.92
N PHE A 149 17.28 -9.07 -10.23
CA PHE A 149 17.46 -7.95 -9.33
C PHE A 149 17.51 -6.62 -10.09
N ILE A 150 17.30 -5.52 -9.36
CA ILE A 150 17.47 -4.15 -9.83
C ILE A 150 18.56 -3.51 -8.97
N ASP A 151 19.63 -2.98 -9.60
CA ASP A 151 20.61 -2.15 -8.89
C ASP A 151 20.22 -0.67 -9.05
N VAL A 152 20.15 0.05 -7.92
CA VAL A 152 19.78 1.46 -7.85
C VAL A 152 20.83 2.23 -7.07
N ALA A 153 21.21 3.43 -7.50
CA ALA A 153 22.07 4.30 -6.69
C ALA A 153 21.30 4.76 -5.41
N PRO A 154 21.94 4.86 -4.23
CA PRO A 154 21.27 5.27 -2.99
C PRO A 154 20.50 6.60 -3.11
N ASP A 155 21.09 7.59 -3.78
CA ASP A 155 20.44 8.89 -3.99
C ASP A 155 19.22 8.80 -4.92
N GLU A 156 19.25 7.90 -5.91
CA GLU A 156 18.11 7.64 -6.77
C GLU A 156 17.01 6.91 -6.01
N LEU A 157 17.35 5.90 -5.20
CA LEU A 157 16.38 5.23 -4.35
C LEU A 157 15.70 6.20 -3.39
N ARG A 158 16.45 7.13 -2.78
CA ARG A 158 15.88 8.18 -1.93
C ARG A 158 14.91 9.09 -2.70
N ARG A 159 15.20 9.45 -3.95
CA ARG A 159 14.29 10.22 -4.80
C ARG A 159 13.02 9.45 -5.15
N LEU A 160 13.17 8.16 -5.48
CA LEU A 160 12.05 7.27 -5.79
C LEU A 160 11.11 7.11 -4.59
N LEU A 161 11.67 6.92 -3.38
CA LEU A 161 10.90 6.87 -2.13
C LEU A 161 10.14 8.16 -1.87
N ALA A 162 10.80 9.31 -2.02
CA ALA A 162 10.14 10.61 -1.86
C ALA A 162 8.98 10.81 -2.85
N GLY A 163 9.11 10.31 -4.08
CA GLY A 163 8.02 10.30 -5.07
C GLY A 163 6.86 9.41 -4.64
N ALA A 164 7.15 8.19 -4.19
CA ALA A 164 6.12 7.26 -3.70
C ALA A 164 5.38 7.80 -2.45
N GLU A 165 6.07 8.52 -1.57
CA GLU A 165 5.45 9.19 -0.42
C GLU A 165 4.53 10.34 -0.83
N GLN A 166 4.88 11.09 -1.87
CA GLN A 166 4.00 12.11 -2.45
C GLN A 166 2.75 11.46 -3.07
N ASP A 167 2.90 10.33 -3.74
CA ASP A 167 1.78 9.57 -4.29
C ASP A 167 0.83 9.08 -3.20
N LEU A 168 1.35 8.54 -2.08
CA LEU A 168 0.54 8.15 -0.92
C LEU A 168 -0.17 9.35 -0.28
N ALA A 169 0.51 10.49 -0.15
CA ALA A 169 -0.11 11.71 0.36
C ALA A 169 -1.23 12.21 -0.57
N GLY A 170 -1.03 12.13 -1.89
CA GLY A 170 -2.03 12.43 -2.91
C GLY A 170 -3.24 11.51 -2.82
N PHE A 171 -3.01 10.21 -2.66
CA PHE A 171 -4.07 9.23 -2.43
C PHE A 171 -4.88 9.54 -1.17
N ALA A 172 -4.21 9.83 -0.04
CA ALA A 172 -4.89 10.15 1.21
C ALA A 172 -5.81 11.39 1.09
N ALA A 173 -5.38 12.40 0.32
CA ALA A 173 -6.21 13.57 0.02
C ALA A 173 -7.44 13.22 -0.83
N LEU A 174 -7.28 12.37 -1.85
CA LEU A 174 -8.41 11.87 -2.64
C LEU A 174 -9.37 11.03 -1.81
N ALA A 175 -8.85 10.17 -0.93
CA ALA A 175 -9.64 9.36 -0.03
C ALA A 175 -10.47 10.20 0.95
N HIS A 176 -9.91 11.30 1.46
CA HIS A 176 -10.65 12.26 2.26
C HIS A 176 -11.83 12.87 1.49
N ALA A 177 -11.58 13.38 0.28
CA ALA A 177 -12.62 13.98 -0.56
C ALA A 177 -13.71 12.95 -0.93
N TRP A 178 -13.31 11.72 -1.25
CA TRP A 178 -14.22 10.60 -1.49
C TRP A 178 -15.07 10.30 -0.24
N ALA A 179 -14.45 10.27 0.93
CA ALA A 179 -15.13 9.94 2.19
C ALA A 179 -16.17 10.99 2.57
N VAL A 180 -15.87 12.28 2.37
CA VAL A 180 -16.84 13.37 2.55
C VAL A 180 -18.08 13.16 1.67
N ALA A 181 -17.92 12.63 0.45
CA ALA A 181 -19.04 12.38 -0.46
C ALA A 181 -19.81 11.07 -0.15
N GLN A 182 -19.12 10.01 0.26
CA GLN A 182 -19.73 8.67 0.40
C GLN A 182 -20.14 8.31 1.82
N VAL A 183 -19.38 8.76 2.83
CA VAL A 183 -19.49 8.40 4.24
C VAL A 183 -19.14 9.61 5.13
N PRO A 184 -19.89 10.73 5.01
CA PRO A 184 -19.50 12.02 5.60
C PRO A 184 -19.28 11.96 7.13
N ALA A 185 -20.06 11.13 7.84
CA ALA A 185 -19.93 10.97 9.28
C ALA A 185 -18.62 10.27 9.70
N GLN A 186 -18.02 9.48 8.80
CA GLN A 186 -16.79 8.72 9.03
C GLN A 186 -15.56 9.39 8.41
N ALA A 187 -15.72 10.43 7.59
CA ALA A 187 -14.65 10.98 6.74
C ALA A 187 -13.37 11.33 7.49
N ALA A 188 -13.47 12.02 8.64
CA ALA A 188 -12.31 12.38 9.45
C ALA A 188 -11.60 11.14 10.03
N ARG A 189 -12.37 10.18 10.56
CA ARG A 189 -11.83 8.94 11.13
C ARG A 189 -11.17 8.07 10.07
N LEU A 190 -11.80 7.93 8.91
CA LEU A 190 -11.24 7.20 7.78
C LEU A 190 -9.94 7.83 7.30
N THR A 191 -9.90 9.16 7.20
CA THR A 191 -8.67 9.86 6.83
C THR A 191 -7.55 9.59 7.83
N ALA A 192 -7.83 9.64 9.13
CA ALA A 192 -6.85 9.33 10.17
C ALA A 192 -6.32 7.90 10.07
N ALA A 193 -7.22 6.91 9.97
CA ALA A 193 -6.87 5.50 9.85
C ALA A 193 -6.00 5.21 8.60
N LEU A 194 -6.33 5.82 7.45
CA LEU A 194 -5.51 5.68 6.24
C LEU A 194 -4.12 6.29 6.41
N ARG A 195 -4.00 7.47 7.03
CA ARG A 195 -2.69 8.08 7.27
C ARG A 195 -1.83 7.24 8.20
N GLU A 196 -2.43 6.66 9.23
CA GLU A 196 -1.77 5.72 10.13
C GLU A 196 -1.29 4.48 9.39
N ALA A 197 -2.16 3.84 8.60
CA ALA A 197 -1.83 2.63 7.82
C ALA A 197 -0.68 2.85 6.83
N PHE A 198 -0.58 4.05 6.26
CA PHE A 198 0.53 4.42 5.35
C PHE A 198 1.74 5.03 6.06
N ALA A 199 1.72 5.07 7.39
CA ALA A 199 2.71 5.73 8.23
C ALA A 199 3.02 7.17 7.77
N LEU A 200 2.01 7.90 7.27
CA LEU A 200 2.19 9.27 6.78
C LEU A 200 2.35 10.23 7.98
N PRO A 201 3.16 11.29 7.84
CA PRO A 201 3.27 12.31 8.90
C PRO A 201 1.90 12.96 9.17
N PRO A 202 1.68 13.55 10.36
CA PRO A 202 0.46 14.32 10.64
C PRO A 202 0.25 15.44 9.62
N GLN A 203 -1.00 15.84 9.39
CA GLN A 203 -1.28 17.10 8.67
C GLN A 203 -1.23 18.23 9.69
N ASP A 204 -0.44 19.26 9.41
CA ASP A 204 -0.42 20.52 10.18
C ASP A 204 -1.72 21.32 9.99
#